data_AF-A0A962QI57-F1
#
_entry.id   AF-A0A962QI57-F1
#
_cell.length_a   1.000
_cell.length_b   1.000
_cell.length_c   1.000
_cell.angle_alpha   90.00
_cell.angle_beta   90.00
_cell.angle_gamma   90.00
#
_symmetry.space_group_name_H-M   'P 1'
#
loop_
_entity.id
_entity.type
_entity.pdbx_description
1 polymer ?
#
loop_
_entity_poly.entity_id
_entity_poly.type
_entity_poly.pdbx_seq_one_letter_code
_entity_poly.pdbx_strand_id
1 'polypeptide(L)' 'MEIYINLFIKSVFVENLALAFFLGMCTFLAVSKKIETAIGLGVAVVVVQALTVP' A
#
# COMPACT_ATOMS: atom_id res chain seq x y z
N MET A 1 4.26 29.37 5.56
CA MET A 1 3.11 28.45 5.44
C MET A 1 3.27 27.47 4.27
N GLU A 2 3.83 27.89 3.13
CA GLU A 2 3.94 27.07 1.92
C GLU A 2 4.79 25.79 2.08
N ILE A 3 5.82 25.81 2.92
CA ILE A 3 6.68 24.64 3.19
C ILE A 3 5.89 23.50 3.86
N TYR A 4 4.96 23.81 4.76
CA TYR A 4 4.19 22.80 5.48
C TYR A 4 3.14 22.12 4.58
N ILE A 5 2.53 22.87 3.65
CA ILE A 5 1.57 22.33 2.69
C ILE A 5 2.28 21.42 1.68
N ASN A 6 3.46 21.82 1.20
CA ASN A 6 4.25 21.00 0.30
C ASN A 6 4.76 19.72 0.99
N LEU A 7 5.23 19.82 2.24
CA LEU A 7 5.61 18.66 3.05
C LEU A 7 4.42 17.72 3.29
N PHE A 8 3.23 18.26 3.56
CA PHE A 8 2.02 17.47 3.77
C PHE A 8 1.62 16.70 2.50
N ILE A 9 1.58 17.37 1.34
CA ILE A 9 1.25 16.74 0.06
C ILE A 9 2.28 15.68 -0.33
N LYS A 10 3.58 16.00 -0.18
CA LYS A 10 4.66 15.06 -0.50
C LYS A 10 4.65 13.85 0.44
N SER A 11 4.39 14.05 1.73
CA SER A 11 4.31 12.97 2.71
C SER A 11 3.09 12.06 2.50
N VAL A 12 1.94 12.63 2.09
CA VAL A 12 0.70 11.86 1.89
C VAL A 12 0.68 11.08 0.58
N PHE A 13 1.28 11.60 -0.49
CA PHE A 13 1.20 10.99 -1.82
C PHE A 13 2.48 10.27 -2.27
N VAL A 14 3.67 10.73 -1.86
CA VAL A 14 4.95 10.18 -2.33
C VAL A 14 5.57 9.25 -1.28
N GLU A 15 5.54 9.65 -0.02
CA GLU A 15 6.16 8.88 1.08
C GLU A 15 5.18 7.89 1.75
N ASN A 16 3.87 8.00 1.46
CA ASN A 16 2.89 7.11 2.06
C ASN A 16 2.76 5.82 1.25
N LEU A 17 3.47 4.79 1.72
CA LEU A 17 3.46 3.45 1.14
C LEU A 17 2.04 2.92 0.91
N ALA A 18 1.07 3.22 1.78
CA ALA A 18 -0.30 2.75 1.60
C ALA A 18 -0.94 3.27 0.30
N LEU A 19 -0.78 4.56 -0.03
CA LEU A 19 -1.41 5.12 -1.23
C LEU A 19 -0.74 4.65 -2.52
N ALA A 20 0.59 4.50 -2.50
CA ALA A 20 1.36 3.90 -3.58
C ALA A 20 1.02 2.41 -3.77
N PHE A 21 0.77 1.68 -2.68
CA PHE A 21 0.39 0.26 -2.75
C PHE A 21 -1.03 0.06 -3.30
N PHE A 22 -1.97 0.93 -2.97
CA PHE A 22 -3.35 0.85 -3.44
C PHE A 22 -3.53 1.23 -4.92
N LEU A 23 -2.74 2.17 -5.45
CA LEU A 23 -2.82 2.59 -6.86
C LEU A 23 -1.81 1.90 -7.80
N GLY A 24 -0.69 1.40 -7.28
CA GLY A 24 0.41 0.83 -8.07
C GLY A 24 0.28 -0.66 -8.39
N MET A 25 -0.58 -1.39 -7.70
CA MET A 25 -0.71 -2.84 -7.87
C MET A 25 -2.04 -3.22 -8.49
N CYS A 26 -1.98 -3.59 -9.76
CA CYS A 26 -3.07 -4.21 -10.52
C CYS A 26 -3.74 -5.39 -9.79
N THR A 27 -3.04 -6.06 -8.86
CA THR A 27 -3.57 -7.15 -8.03
C THR A 27 -4.59 -6.69 -6.98
N PHE A 28 -4.44 -5.49 -6.40
CA PHE A 28 -5.36 -4.96 -5.40
C PHE A 28 -6.75 -4.69 -6.01
N LEU A 29 -6.78 -4.04 -7.17
CA LEU A 29 -8.01 -3.77 -7.92
C LEU A 29 -8.74 -5.07 -8.35
N ALA A 30 -8.00 -6.12 -8.73
CA ALA A 30 -8.57 -7.41 -9.12
C ALA A 30 -9.16 -8.20 -7.94
N VAL A 31 -8.52 -8.13 -6.77
CA VAL A 31 -8.88 -8.91 -5.57
C VAL A 31 -9.90 -8.18 -4.67
N SER A 32 -10.10 -6.88 -4.86
CA SER A 32 -11.02 -6.04 -4.06
C SER A 32 -12.49 -6.49 -4.04
N LYS A 33 -12.93 -7.32 -5.00
CA LYS A 33 -14.34 -7.78 -5.09
C LYS A 33 -14.70 -8.95 -4.16
N LYS A 34 -13.72 -9.66 -3.60
CA LYS A 34 -13.93 -10.88 -2.80
C LYS A 34 -13.06 -10.85 -1.55
N ILE A 35 -13.70 -10.74 -0.38
CA ILE A 35 -13.01 -10.61 0.92
C ILE A 35 -12.19 -11.87 1.25
N GLU A 36 -12.69 -13.08 0.96
CA GLU A 36 -11.94 -14.32 1.19
C GLU A 36 -10.59 -14.35 0.45
N THR A 37 -10.55 -13.92 -0.81
CA THR A 37 -9.29 -13.87 -1.58
C THR A 37 -8.37 -12.73 -1.13
N ALA A 38 -8.93 -11.62 -0.64
CA ALA A 38 -8.15 -10.49 -0.14
C ALA A 38 -7.38 -10.85 1.15
N ILE A 39 -8.02 -11.62 2.04
CA ILE A 39 -7.38 -12.08 3.29
C ILE A 39 -6.23 -13.04 2.97
N GLY A 40 -6.44 -14.01 2.08
CA GLY A 40 -5.39 -14.95 1.68
C GLY A 40 -4.18 -14.26 1.03
N LEU A 41 -4.42 -13.28 0.14
CA LEU A 41 -3.36 -12.50 -0.49
C LEU A 41 -2.61 -11.64 0.55
N GLY A 42 -3.32 -11.02 1.49
CA GLY A 42 -2.71 -10.21 2.56
C GLY A 42 -1.76 -11.00 3.46
N VAL A 43 -2.16 -12.20 3.88
CA VAL A 43 -1.31 -13.08 4.69
C VAL A 43 -0.05 -13.50 3.93
N ALA A 44 -0.17 -13.86 2.65
CA ALA A 44 0.97 -14.21 1.82
C ALA A 44 1.97 -13.05 1.70
N VAL A 45 1.50 -11.81 1.49
CA VAL A 45 2.35 -10.63 1.40
C VAL A 45 3.05 -10.34 2.73
N VAL A 46 2.33 -10.39 3.87
CA VAL A 46 2.92 -10.15 5.20
C VAL A 46 4.04 -11.15 5.49
N VAL A 47 3.84 -12.43 5.17
CA VAL A 47 4.86 -13.48 5.38
C VAL A 47 6.08 -13.24 4.49
N VAL A 48 5.87 -12.96 3.20
CA VAL A 48 6.99 -12.71 2.27
C VAL A 48 7.76 -11.45 2.69
N GLN A 49 7.06 -10.38 3.09
CA GLN A 49 7.66 -9.13 3.54
C GLN A 49 8.49 -9.34 4.81
N ALA A 50 7.98 -10.10 5.78
CA ALA A 50 8.69 -10.44 7.01
C ALA A 50 9.93 -11.34 6.78
N LEU A 51 9.95 -12.12 5.70
CA LEU A 51 11.10 -12.95 5.33
C LEU A 51 12.17 -12.19 4.53
N THR A 52 11.75 -11.26 3.66
CA THR A 52 12.68 -10.51 2.80
C THR A 52 13.23 -9.26 3.45
N VAL A 53 12.46 -8.64 4.36
CA VAL A 53 12.83 -7.41 5.05
C VAL A 53 12.69 -7.68 6.56
N PRO A 54 13.73 -8.22 7.22
CA PRO A 54 13.74 -8.28 8.68
C PRO A 54 13.77 -6.89 9.32
#